data_AF-A0A835XJF3-F1
#
_entry.id   AF-A0A835XJF3-F1
#
_cell.length_a   1.000
_cell.length_b   1.000
_cell.length_c   1.000
_cell.angle_alpha   90.00
_cell.angle_beta   90.00
_cell.angle_gamma   90.00
#
_symmetry.space_group_name_H-M   'P 1'
#
loop_
_entity.id
_entity.type
_entity.pdbx_description
1 polymer ?
#
loop_
_entity_poly.entity_id
_entity_poly.type
_entity_poly.pdbx_seq_one_letter_code
_entity_poly.pdbx_strand_id
1 'polypeptide(L)' 'MMNYDNVMKLALERGFYFPSCEVYGDAQAGFWEYGPTGVGFKNKFLELWRRELVRR' A
#
# COMPACT_ATOMS: atom_id res chain seq x y z
N MET A 1 6.15 21.10 -6.52
CA MET A 1 5.30 20.54 -5.44
C MET A 1 5.05 19.08 -5.74
N MET A 2 5.16 18.20 -4.75
CA MET A 2 4.74 16.79 -4.88
C MET A 2 3.20 16.77 -4.91
N ASN A 3 2.60 16.27 -5.97
CA ASN A 3 1.15 16.13 -6.11
C ASN A 3 0.75 14.65 -5.96
N TYR A 4 -0.55 14.39 -5.85
CA TYR A 4 -1.10 13.04 -5.66
C TYR A 4 -0.57 12.05 -6.71
N ASP A 5 -0.60 12.42 -7.99
CA ASP A 5 -0.16 11.54 -9.09
C ASP A 5 1.32 11.15 -8.97
N ASN A 6 2.17 12.07 -8.55
CA ASN A 6 3.59 11.79 -8.32
C ASN A 6 3.80 10.79 -7.18
N VAL A 7 3.00 10.87 -6.10
CA VAL A 7 3.05 9.92 -4.99
C VAL A 7 2.54 8.54 -5.45
N MET A 8 1.43 8.51 -6.18
CA MET A 8 0.85 7.27 -6.71
C MET A 8 1.84 6.55 -7.63
N LYS A 9 2.45 7.28 -8.57
CA LYS A 9 3.47 6.76 -9.48
C LYS A 9 4.64 6.13 -8.71
N LEU A 10 5.15 6.86 -7.71
CA LEU A 10 6.26 6.39 -6.89
C LEU A 10 5.93 5.10 -6.11
N ALA A 11 4.71 5.02 -5.58
CA ALA A 11 4.24 3.87 -4.82
C ALA A 11 4.13 2.61 -5.70
N LEU A 12 3.65 2.76 -6.94
CA LEU A 12 3.61 1.68 -7.92
C LEU A 12 5.03 1.25 -8.32
N GLU A 13 5.89 2.20 -8.71
CA GLU A 13 7.28 1.93 -9.13
C GLU A 13 8.13 1.27 -8.04
N ARG A 14 7.82 1.52 -6.76
CA ARG A 14 8.54 0.95 -5.62
C ARG A 14 7.84 -0.23 -4.95
N GLY A 15 6.76 -0.74 -5.54
CA GLY A 15 6.07 -1.92 -5.03
C GLY A 15 5.48 -1.75 -3.63
N PHE A 16 4.89 -0.57 -3.35
CA PHE A 16 4.08 -0.37 -2.16
C PHE A 16 2.70 -0.98 -2.33
N TYR A 17 2.03 -0.74 -3.44
CA TYR A 17 0.75 -1.38 -3.75
C TYR A 17 0.52 -1.45 -5.25
N PHE A 18 -0.38 -2.34 -5.65
CA PHE A 18 -0.78 -2.57 -7.05
C PHE A 18 -2.30 -2.69 -7.14
N PRO A 19 -2.93 -2.31 -8.26
CA PRO A 19 -4.32 -2.65 -8.49
C PRO A 19 -4.48 -4.17 -8.49
N SER A 20 -5.44 -4.68 -7.72
CA SER A 20 -5.70 -6.12 -7.69
C SER A 20 -6.17 -6.58 -9.06
N CYS A 21 -5.75 -7.78 -9.45
CA CYS A 21 -6.16 -8.41 -10.70
C CYS A 21 -5.88 -7.58 -11.97
N GLU A 22 -4.86 -6.70 -11.97
CA GLU A 22 -4.57 -5.80 -13.10
C GLU A 22 -4.34 -6.51 -14.45
N VAL A 23 -3.96 -7.79 -14.43
CA VAL A 23 -3.79 -8.62 -15.63
C VAL A 23 -5.11 -9.02 -16.30
N TYR A 24 -6.23 -8.86 -15.58
CA TYR A 24 -7.57 -9.15 -16.09
C TYR A 24 -8.28 -7.83 -16.39
N GLY A 25 -8.63 -7.60 -17.66
CA GLY A 25 -9.18 -6.32 -18.14
C GLY A 25 -10.46 -5.84 -17.45
N ASP A 26 -11.24 -6.76 -16.89
CA ASP A 26 -12.54 -6.46 -16.26
C ASP A 26 -12.48 -6.41 -14.72
N ALA A 27 -11.29 -6.53 -14.13
CA ALA A 27 -11.11 -6.73 -12.69
C ALA A 27 -10.72 -5.46 -11.90
N GLN A 28 -10.93 -4.26 -12.46
CA GLN A 28 -10.72 -2.99 -11.75
C GLN A 28 -11.83 -2.67 -10.74
N ALA A 29 -12.00 -3.51 -9.71
CA ALA A 29 -13.06 -3.36 -8.71
C ALA A 29 -12.62 -2.60 -7.44
N GLY A 30 -11.78 -1.56 -7.57
CA GLY A 30 -11.35 -0.72 -6.44
C GLY A 30 -10.49 -1.44 -5.39
N PHE A 31 -10.10 -2.68 -5.65
CA PHE A 31 -9.23 -3.47 -4.77
C PHE A 31 -7.76 -3.19 -5.07
N TRP A 32 -6.96 -3.17 -4.02
CA TRP A 32 -5.52 -2.94 -4.08
C TRP A 32 -4.79 -3.99 -3.25
N GLU A 33 -3.66 -4.44 -3.77
CA GLU A 33 -2.80 -5.43 -3.13
C GLU A 33 -1.53 -4.76 -2.64
N TYR A 34 -1.04 -5.17 -1.46
CA TYR A 34 0.23 -4.66 -0.94
C TYR A 34 1.38 -5.39 -1.61
N GLY A 35 2.30 -4.63 -2.21
CA GLY A 35 3.55 -5.17 -2.72
C GLY A 35 4.56 -5.46 -1.61
N PRO A 36 5.75 -6.00 -1.95
CA PRO A 36 6.75 -6.41 -0.96
C PRO A 36 7.14 -5.30 0.02
N THR A 37 7.35 -4.08 -0.46
CA THR A 37 7.68 -2.92 0.38
C THR A 37 6.47 -2.43 1.17
N GLY A 38 5.28 -2.49 0.57
CA GLY A 38 4.03 -2.08 1.22
C GLY A 38 3.65 -2.97 2.40
N VAL A 39 3.81 -4.29 2.29
CA VAL A 39 3.58 -5.22 3.40
C VAL A 39 4.49 -4.89 4.59
N GLY A 40 5.79 -4.66 4.32
CA GLY A 40 6.74 -4.26 5.36
C GLY A 40 6.36 -2.95 6.04
N PHE A 41 5.93 -1.96 5.25
CA PHE A 41 5.46 -0.68 5.78
C PHE A 41 4.19 -0.83 6.65
N LYS A 42 3.18 -1.54 6.14
CA LYS A 42 1.94 -1.84 6.86
C LYS A 42 2.22 -2.53 8.19
N ASN A 43 3.10 -3.53 8.21
CA ASN A 43 3.41 -4.28 9.42
C ASN A 43 4.08 -3.40 10.49
N LYS A 44 5.04 -2.55 10.09
CA LYS A 44 5.68 -1.58 11.00
C LYS A 44 4.67 -0.59 11.59
N PHE A 45 3.74 -0.10 10.77
CA PHE A 45 2.68 0.79 11.23
C PHE A 45 1.76 0.10 12.25
N LEU A 46 1.33 -1.13 11.95
CA LEU A 46 0.49 -1.92 12.85
C LEU A 46 1.20 -2.26 14.17
N GLU A 47 2.49 -2.57 14.13
CA GLU A 47 3.29 -2.83 15.33
C GLU A 47 3.41 -1.59 16.22
N LEU A 48 3.70 -0.44 15.63
CA LEU A 48 3.70 0.84 16.33
C LEU A 48 2.35 1.09 16.99
N TRP A 49 1.26 0.95 16.24
CA TRP A 49 -0.10 1.15 16.76
C TRP A 49 -0.41 0.23 17.96
N ARG A 50 -0.08 -1.06 17.87
CA ARG A 50 -0.28 -2.01 18.98
C ARG A 50 0.52 -1.62 20.22
N ARG A 51 1.76 -1.17 20.04
CA ARG A 51 2.63 -0.77 21.15
C ARG A 51 2.09 0.46 21.88
N GLU A 52 1.67 1.49 21.14
CA GLU A 52 1.27 2.77 21.73
C GLU A 52 -0.15 2.76 22.32
N LEU A 53 -1.07 1.98 21.73
CA LEU A 53 -2.50 2.07 22.05
C LEU A 53 -3.09 0.81 22.70
N VAL A 54 -2.54 -0.38 22.45
CA VAL A 54 -3.11 -1.63 22.95
C VAL A 54 -2.37 -2.18 24.16
N ARG A 55 -1.02 -2.22 24.11
CA ARG A 55 -0.18 -2.83 25.16
C ARG A 55 0.17 -1.87 26.30
N ARG A 56 -0.54 -0.75 26.41
CA ARG A 56 -0.24 0.29 27.40
C ARG A 56 -0.71 -0.12 28.80
#